data_AF-A0A1F9FR60-F1
#
_entry.id   AF-A0A1F9FR60-F1
#
_cell.length_a   1.000
_cell.length_b   1.000
_cell.length_c   1.000
_cell.angle_alpha   90.00
_cell.angle_beta   90.00
_cell.angle_gamma   90.00
#
_symmetry.space_group_name_H-M   'P 1'
#
loop_
_entity.id
_entity.type
_entity.pdbx_description
1 polymer ?
#
loop_
_entity_poly.entity_id
_entity_poly.type
_entity_poly.pdbx_seq_one_letter_code
_entity_poly.pdbx_strand_id
1 'polypeptide(L)'
;MSKQLVINASAAEEIRVAIIEDGRLVDLDIDSSSRTKQKGNIYKGIVANVEDSLEAAFIEFGDEKQAFLALSEIRPSLYPPELRGQRRPRISDVIKRGQELVVQITKDEIGSKGAAVTTYLSLPGRYVVLMHSDDSGGGVSRKIEDEAARRRARDMLGHLDVPDGMAVIIRTAGMNRPMLDLYRDLKALAKVWEQIDRGGQLGRAPTLLYREPDLVVRTVRDYLAPDIDKIVIDAEEEFEELKSYFEERSPDSLSLLERYEGRQPLFEKLGIEGAIEELFERQVRLPSGGYLIIDQTEALVAIDVNSGKSTREADHEATVYKTNLEAAREVARQLRLRDLGGIIVVDFIDMMNRRHDRDVERALRDAMREDKARVKIGRISENGTLEITRQRLRQAHRLVSHTPCPHCAGTGVVRDPKGLAVSALRQLTNRLSKSAHQLARLTVRVPVDVANIINTMKRRDLLDMSEEHQCLVDVQADLRLQGDEIRYDEERRGRAGLDAAQQIRDPRLVDGERGRRRRRRDESASAFAGQTLGPPPSIGPVPKFLADEETILAADQRLAEEEARAAEARTRDAEEGSERKEEVAPHGR
;
A
#
# COMPACT_ATOMS: atom_id res chain seq x y z
N MET A 1 22.47 8.29 19.96
CA MET A 1 21.26 8.58 19.17
C MET A 1 20.23 7.63 19.72
N SER A 2 19.16 8.14 20.34
CA SER A 2 18.15 7.25 20.92
C SER A 2 17.02 7.03 19.92
N LYS A 3 16.72 5.77 19.60
CA LYS A 3 15.70 5.42 18.61
C LYS A 3 14.62 4.58 19.26
N GLN A 4 13.36 4.95 19.03
CA GLN A 4 12.22 4.42 19.78
C GLN A 4 11.11 4.07 18.80
N LEU A 5 10.55 2.87 18.95
CA LEU A 5 9.33 2.46 18.25
C LEU A 5 8.14 2.77 19.15
N VAL A 6 7.16 3.49 18.65
CA VAL A 6 6.04 3.99 19.45
C VAL A 6 4.74 3.60 18.77
N ILE A 7 3.87 2.93 19.52
CA ILE A 7 2.61 2.39 19.02
C ILE A 7 1.47 3.07 19.79
N ASN A 8 0.60 3.74 19.05
CA ASN A 8 -0.63 4.36 19.54
C ASN A 8 -1.82 3.57 18.99
N ALA A 9 -2.43 2.78 19.86
CA ALA A 9 -3.56 1.91 19.59
C ALA A 9 -4.72 2.13 20.59
N SER A 10 -4.71 3.26 21.31
CA SER A 10 -5.80 3.64 22.23
C SER A 10 -7.16 3.79 21.54
N ALA A 11 -7.19 4.10 20.23
CA ALA A 11 -8.41 4.21 19.43
C ALA A 11 -8.58 2.95 18.58
N ALA A 12 -9.74 2.29 18.66
CA ALA A 12 -10.01 1.07 17.89
C ALA A 12 -10.20 1.35 16.38
N GLU A 13 -10.50 2.59 16.01
CA GLU A 13 -10.71 3.01 14.63
C GLU A 13 -9.40 3.16 13.84
N GLU A 14 -8.29 3.45 14.54
CA GLU A 14 -7.01 3.80 13.94
C GLU A 14 -5.83 3.37 14.82
N ILE A 15 -4.96 2.53 14.27
CA ILE A 15 -3.69 2.13 14.90
C ILE A 15 -2.57 2.88 14.20
N ARG A 16 -1.73 3.57 14.97
CA ARG A 16 -0.60 4.36 14.45
C ARG A 16 0.70 3.85 15.03
N VAL A 17 1.69 3.61 14.17
CA VAL A 17 3.03 3.18 14.58
C VAL A 17 4.06 4.16 14.06
N ALA A 18 4.87 4.73 14.95
CA ALA A 18 5.87 5.73 14.63
C ALA A 18 7.27 5.24 15.02
N ILE A 19 8.27 5.57 14.21
CA ILE A 19 9.69 5.45 14.58
C ILE A 19 10.21 6.86 14.85
N ILE A 20 10.73 7.05 16.06
CA ILE A 20 11.26 8.33 16.52
C ILE A 20 12.76 8.19 16.72
N GLU A 21 13.53 9.14 16.22
CA GLU A 21 14.97 9.25 16.44
C GLU A 21 15.29 10.63 16.98
N ASP A 22 15.91 10.70 18.16
CA ASP A 22 16.26 11.95 18.86
C ASP A 22 15.10 12.98 18.92
N GLY A 23 13.89 12.48 19.16
CA GLY A 23 12.67 13.28 19.27
C GLY A 23 12.03 13.71 17.93
N ARG A 24 12.53 13.20 16.80
CA ARG A 24 11.98 13.48 15.46
C ARG A 24 11.31 12.26 14.85
N LEU A 25 10.17 12.49 14.19
CA LEU A 25 9.46 11.46 13.44
C LEU A 25 10.25 11.08 12.17
N VAL A 26 10.67 9.80 12.11
CA VAL A 26 11.44 9.22 11.00
C VAL A 26 10.57 8.39 10.07
N ASP A 27 9.64 7.62 10.65
CA ASP A 27 8.72 6.76 9.92
C ASP A 27 7.35 6.74 10.60
N LEU A 28 6.29 6.56 9.81
CA LEU A 28 4.91 6.49 10.28
C LEU A 28 4.15 5.44 9.48
N ASP A 29 3.41 4.60 10.17
CA ASP A 29 2.42 3.71 9.57
C ASP A 29 1.07 3.90 10.25
N ILE A 30 0.00 3.85 9.46
CA ILE A 30 -1.36 4.07 9.91
C ILE A 30 -2.22 2.95 9.33
N ASP A 31 -2.94 2.25 10.19
CA ASP A 31 -4.01 1.33 9.82
C ASP A 31 -5.36 1.86 10.29
N SER A 32 -6.38 1.69 9.46
CA SER A 32 -7.76 2.01 9.84
C SER A 32 -8.61 0.75 9.78
N SER A 33 -9.44 0.55 10.79
CA SER A 33 -10.35 -0.60 10.87
C SER A 33 -11.41 -0.64 9.76
N SER A 34 -11.58 0.47 9.02
CA SER A 34 -12.55 0.59 7.92
C SER A 34 -12.21 -0.25 6.68
N ARG A 35 -10.97 -0.74 6.55
CA ARG A 35 -10.56 -1.62 5.44
C ARG A 35 -9.92 -2.89 5.97
N THR A 36 -10.53 -4.03 5.69
CA THR A 36 -9.92 -5.34 5.92
C THR A 36 -8.74 -5.54 4.96
N LYS A 37 -7.51 -5.38 5.48
CA LYS A 37 -6.30 -5.80 4.76
C LYS A 37 -6.27 -7.32 4.74
N GLN A 38 -6.32 -7.93 3.56
CA GLN A 38 -6.28 -9.38 3.40
C GLN A 38 -4.96 -9.85 2.76
N LYS A 39 -4.14 -8.93 2.24
CA LYS A 39 -2.82 -9.21 1.70
C LYS A 39 -1.97 -9.99 2.71
N GLY A 40 -1.44 -11.12 2.26
CA GLY A 40 -0.65 -12.05 3.06
C GLY A 40 -1.47 -13.21 3.62
N ASN A 41 -2.79 -13.07 3.78
CA ASN A 41 -3.65 -14.15 4.24
C ASN A 41 -3.63 -15.34 3.27
N ILE A 42 -3.77 -16.54 3.84
CA ILE A 42 -3.79 -17.80 3.10
C ILE A 42 -5.14 -18.46 3.31
N TYR A 43 -5.79 -18.81 2.21
CA TYR A 43 -7.10 -19.43 2.19
C TYR A 43 -7.05 -20.77 1.47
N LYS A 44 -7.90 -21.68 1.90
CA LYS A 44 -8.35 -22.81 1.08
C LYS A 44 -9.56 -22.33 0.29
N GLY A 45 -9.44 -22.23 -1.02
CA GLY A 45 -10.50 -21.78 -1.93
C GLY A 45 -10.92 -22.85 -2.93
N ILE A 46 -12.01 -22.59 -3.65
CA ILE A 46 -12.57 -23.45 -4.69
C ILE A 46 -12.49 -22.73 -6.03
N VAL A 47 -12.04 -23.41 -7.07
CA VAL A 47 -12.06 -22.86 -8.43
C VAL A 47 -13.49 -22.71 -8.92
N ALA A 48 -13.99 -21.48 -8.96
CA ALA A 48 -15.33 -21.15 -9.41
C ALA A 48 -15.46 -21.21 -10.94
N ASN A 49 -14.47 -20.68 -11.65
CA ASN A 49 -14.42 -20.65 -13.12
C ASN A 49 -12.97 -20.62 -13.65
N VAL A 50 -12.76 -21.05 -14.90
CA VAL A 50 -11.48 -21.03 -15.59
C VAL A 50 -11.66 -20.35 -16.95
N GLU A 51 -10.86 -19.34 -17.24
CA GLU A 51 -10.94 -18.51 -18.44
C GLU A 51 -9.63 -18.56 -19.23
N ASP A 52 -9.62 -19.33 -20.32
CA ASP A 52 -8.43 -19.49 -21.17
C ASP A 52 -8.01 -18.18 -21.85
N SER A 53 -8.97 -17.31 -22.20
CA SER A 53 -8.68 -16.01 -22.83
C SER A 53 -7.86 -15.09 -21.94
N LEU A 54 -7.98 -15.23 -20.62
CA LEU A 54 -7.24 -14.45 -19.63
C LEU A 54 -6.03 -15.23 -19.07
N GLU A 55 -5.85 -16.49 -19.48
CA GLU A 55 -4.94 -17.45 -18.86
C GLU A 55 -5.07 -17.45 -17.33
N ALA A 56 -6.31 -17.44 -16.82
CA ALA A 56 -6.59 -17.25 -15.40
C ALA A 56 -7.81 -18.04 -14.89
N ALA A 57 -7.82 -18.31 -13.60
CA ALA A 57 -8.90 -18.96 -12.87
C ALA A 57 -9.45 -18.02 -11.80
N PHE A 58 -10.75 -18.12 -11.54
CA PHE A 58 -11.42 -17.38 -10.47
C PHE A 58 -11.65 -18.30 -9.28
N ILE A 59 -11.17 -17.88 -8.11
CA ILE A 59 -11.19 -18.66 -6.88
C ILE A 59 -12.20 -18.05 -5.90
N GLU A 60 -13.11 -18.88 -5.41
CA GLU A 60 -14.01 -18.55 -4.31
C GLU A 60 -13.32 -18.91 -2.98
N PHE A 61 -13.13 -17.92 -2.11
CA PHE A 61 -12.39 -18.09 -0.85
C PHE A 61 -13.13 -17.53 0.38
N GLY A 62 -14.44 -17.27 0.23
CA GLY A 62 -15.33 -16.84 1.32
C GLY A 62 -15.64 -15.34 1.36
N ASP A 63 -15.14 -14.55 0.40
CA ASP A 63 -15.47 -13.13 0.24
C ASP A 63 -16.59 -12.93 -0.81
N GLU A 64 -17.15 -11.71 -0.90
CA GLU A 64 -18.19 -11.36 -1.86
C GLU A 64 -17.70 -11.43 -3.32
N LYS A 65 -16.42 -11.14 -3.56
CA LYS A 65 -15.81 -11.21 -4.89
C LYS A 65 -14.85 -12.39 -5.00
N GLN A 66 -14.81 -12.97 -6.20
CA GLN A 66 -13.86 -14.03 -6.53
C GLN A 66 -12.45 -13.45 -6.70
N ALA A 67 -11.45 -14.19 -6.21
CA ALA A 67 -10.06 -13.86 -6.42
C ALA A 67 -9.59 -14.29 -7.81
N PHE A 68 -8.64 -13.55 -8.37
CA PHE A 68 -8.01 -13.79 -9.65
C PHE A 68 -6.68 -14.55 -9.48
N LEU A 69 -6.58 -15.74 -10.05
CA LEU A 69 -5.38 -16.59 -10.07
C LEU A 69 -4.87 -16.72 -11.51
N ALA A 70 -3.73 -16.10 -11.82
CA ALA A 70 -3.11 -16.22 -13.15
C ALA A 70 -2.35 -17.54 -13.32
N LEU A 71 -2.22 -18.03 -14.55
CA LEU A 71 -1.47 -19.27 -14.86
C LEU A 71 -0.02 -19.22 -14.35
N SER A 72 0.64 -18.07 -14.47
CA SER A 72 2.02 -17.87 -13.99
C SER A 72 2.17 -17.99 -12.47
N GLU A 73 1.07 -17.88 -11.73
CA GLU A 73 1.02 -17.95 -10.27
C GLU A 73 0.60 -19.34 -9.76
N ILE A 74 0.48 -20.32 -10.67
CA ILE A 74 0.23 -21.73 -10.37
C ILE A 74 1.55 -22.49 -10.37
N ARG A 75 1.87 -23.17 -9.27
CA ARG A 75 3.04 -24.03 -9.15
C ARG A 75 2.95 -25.22 -10.12
N PRO A 76 4.00 -25.52 -10.90
CA PRO A 76 4.09 -26.71 -11.75
C PRO A 76 3.85 -28.04 -11.02
N SER A 77 4.15 -28.11 -9.72
CA SER A 77 3.88 -29.30 -8.89
C SER A 77 2.39 -29.64 -8.77
N LEU A 78 1.52 -28.64 -8.90
CA LEU A 78 0.06 -28.80 -8.92
C LEU A 78 -0.48 -29.21 -10.29
N TYR A 79 0.37 -29.22 -11.34
CA TYR A 79 -0.06 -29.61 -12.68
C TYR A 79 -0.36 -31.10 -12.71
N PRO A 80 -1.34 -31.53 -13.52
CA PRO A 80 -1.53 -32.94 -13.84
C PRO A 80 -0.21 -33.59 -14.27
N PRO A 81 0.09 -34.83 -13.85
CA PRO A 81 1.35 -35.51 -14.15
C PRO A 81 1.73 -35.48 -15.63
N GLU A 82 0.75 -35.51 -16.53
CA GLU A 82 0.91 -35.50 -17.98
C GLU A 82 1.44 -34.17 -18.53
N LEU A 83 1.23 -33.07 -17.80
CA LEU A 83 1.62 -31.71 -18.19
C LEU A 83 2.88 -31.22 -17.47
N ARG A 84 3.42 -31.99 -16.53
CA ARG A 84 4.66 -31.66 -15.81
C ARG A 84 5.83 -31.61 -16.80
N GLY A 85 6.42 -30.42 -16.96
CA GLY A 85 7.53 -30.17 -17.90
C GLY A 85 7.12 -29.52 -19.23
N GLN A 86 5.82 -29.36 -19.49
CA GLN A 86 5.36 -28.58 -20.65
C GLN A 86 5.55 -27.08 -20.35
N ARG A 87 6.23 -26.35 -21.25
CA ARG A 87 6.59 -24.94 -21.02
C ARG A 87 5.40 -23.98 -20.98
N ARG A 88 4.29 -24.30 -21.66
CA ARG A 88 3.08 -23.45 -21.78
C ARG A 88 1.81 -24.30 -21.98
N PRO A 89 1.32 -24.99 -20.95
CA PRO A 89 -0.01 -25.61 -21.00
C PRO A 89 -1.08 -24.50 -21.00
N ARG A 90 -2.30 -24.81 -21.49
CA ARG A 90 -3.45 -23.92 -21.27
C ARG A 90 -3.95 -24.09 -19.86
N ILE A 91 -4.51 -23.05 -19.27
CA ILE A 91 -4.97 -23.12 -17.88
C ILE A 91 -6.12 -24.11 -17.70
N SER A 92 -7.01 -24.27 -18.69
CA SER A 92 -8.06 -25.29 -18.69
C SER A 92 -7.54 -26.73 -18.64
N ASP A 93 -6.31 -26.96 -19.13
CA ASP A 93 -5.65 -28.26 -19.04
C ASP A 93 -5.02 -28.48 -17.65
N VAL A 94 -4.66 -27.39 -16.93
CA VAL A 94 -3.98 -27.42 -15.62
C VAL A 94 -4.94 -27.49 -14.44
N ILE A 95 -5.98 -26.65 -14.42
CA ILE A 95 -6.91 -26.51 -13.30
C ILE A 95 -8.34 -26.73 -13.78
N LYS A 96 -9.14 -27.43 -12.95
CA LYS A 96 -10.55 -27.68 -13.24
C LYS A 96 -11.47 -26.93 -12.29
N ARG A 97 -12.66 -26.58 -12.78
CA ARG A 97 -13.74 -26.04 -11.96
C ARG A 97 -14.09 -27.01 -10.83
N GLY A 98 -14.28 -26.48 -9.63
CA GLY A 98 -14.57 -27.25 -8.41
C GLY A 98 -13.33 -27.80 -7.70
N GLN A 99 -12.13 -27.62 -8.25
CA GLN A 99 -10.89 -28.02 -7.60
C GLN A 99 -10.61 -27.13 -6.38
N GLU A 100 -10.21 -27.74 -5.26
CA GLU A 100 -9.79 -27.02 -4.06
C GLU A 100 -8.31 -26.67 -4.16
N LEU A 101 -7.94 -25.44 -3.81
CA LEU A 101 -6.56 -24.94 -3.85
C LEU A 101 -6.26 -24.11 -2.62
N VAL A 102 -5.02 -24.19 -2.14
CA VAL A 102 -4.50 -23.25 -1.14
C VAL A 102 -3.86 -22.09 -1.87
N VAL A 103 -4.32 -20.88 -1.56
CA VAL A 103 -3.93 -19.65 -2.24
C VAL A 103 -3.60 -18.55 -1.23
N GLN A 104 -2.59 -17.74 -1.53
CA GLN A 104 -2.21 -16.56 -0.75
C GLN A 104 -2.61 -15.29 -1.49
N ILE A 105 -3.17 -14.31 -0.77
CA ILE A 105 -3.50 -13.01 -1.35
C ILE A 105 -2.22 -12.18 -1.50
N THR A 106 -1.93 -11.79 -2.75
CA THR A 106 -0.77 -10.95 -3.11
C THR A 106 -1.16 -9.47 -3.19
N LYS A 107 -2.39 -9.18 -3.62
CA LYS A 107 -2.96 -7.84 -3.75
C LYS A 107 -4.40 -7.86 -3.26
N ASP A 108 -4.74 -6.91 -2.40
CA ASP A 108 -6.11 -6.68 -1.95
C ASP A 108 -7.04 -6.31 -3.12
N GLU A 109 -8.34 -6.36 -2.87
CA GLU A 109 -9.34 -5.91 -3.83
C GLU A 109 -9.19 -4.43 -4.18
N ILE A 110 -9.35 -4.09 -5.47
CA ILE A 110 -9.28 -2.70 -5.93
C ILE A 110 -10.52 -2.39 -6.74
N GLY A 111 -11.42 -1.60 -6.14
CA GLY A 111 -12.68 -1.20 -6.76
C GLY A 111 -13.54 -2.41 -7.14
N SER A 112 -13.78 -2.60 -8.43
CA SER A 112 -14.55 -3.73 -8.97
C SER A 112 -13.72 -5.00 -9.22
N LYS A 113 -12.38 -4.94 -9.12
CA LYS A 113 -11.51 -6.11 -9.33
C LYS A 113 -11.32 -6.83 -8.00
N GLY A 114 -11.59 -8.14 -7.99
CA GLY A 114 -11.31 -9.01 -6.84
C GLY A 114 -9.81 -9.11 -6.55
N ALA A 115 -9.48 -9.70 -5.40
CA ALA A 115 -8.11 -9.86 -4.93
C ALA A 115 -7.25 -10.70 -5.91
N ALA A 116 -5.96 -10.41 -6.02
CA ALA A 116 -5.05 -11.24 -6.82
C ALA A 116 -4.37 -12.27 -5.90
N VAL A 117 -4.37 -13.53 -6.31
CA VAL A 117 -3.86 -14.65 -5.49
C VAL A 117 -2.77 -15.45 -6.19
N THR A 118 -1.97 -16.18 -5.40
CA THR A 118 -0.90 -17.06 -5.87
C THR A 118 -0.90 -18.38 -5.11
N THR A 119 -0.42 -19.44 -5.75
CA THR A 119 -0.14 -20.73 -5.09
C THR A 119 1.31 -20.80 -4.56
N TYR A 120 2.16 -19.85 -4.92
CA TYR A 120 3.50 -19.68 -4.35
C TYR A 120 3.42 -19.03 -2.98
N LEU A 121 3.06 -19.82 -1.97
CA LEU A 121 2.96 -19.33 -0.59
C LEU A 121 4.32 -18.82 -0.09
N SER A 122 4.29 -17.70 0.63
CA SER A 122 5.43 -17.08 1.28
C SER A 122 5.07 -16.64 2.70
N LEU A 123 5.86 -17.05 3.67
CA LEU A 123 5.74 -16.68 5.08
C LEU A 123 6.96 -15.84 5.48
N PRO A 124 6.80 -14.51 5.57
CA PRO A 124 7.88 -13.64 6.03
C PRO A 124 8.04 -13.75 7.55
N GLY A 125 9.23 -14.15 8.00
CA GLY A 125 9.71 -13.97 9.37
C GLY A 125 10.49 -12.68 9.51
N ARG A 126 11.16 -12.50 10.65
CA ARG A 126 11.96 -11.31 10.94
C ARG A 126 13.29 -11.33 10.18
N TYR A 127 13.98 -12.47 10.21
CA TYR A 127 15.31 -12.67 9.64
C TYR A 127 15.27 -13.49 8.37
N VAL A 128 14.32 -14.41 8.26
CA VAL A 128 14.19 -15.29 7.10
C VAL A 128 12.79 -15.22 6.49
N VAL A 129 12.67 -15.59 5.22
CA VAL A 129 11.39 -15.79 4.55
C VAL A 129 11.35 -17.24 4.08
N LEU A 130 10.32 -17.98 4.49
CA LEU A 130 10.06 -19.33 4.03
C LEU A 130 9.07 -19.27 2.86
N MET A 131 9.39 -19.88 1.73
CA MET A 131 8.52 -19.83 0.55
C MET A 131 8.59 -21.10 -0.30
N HIS A 132 7.59 -21.29 -1.15
CA HIS A 132 7.68 -22.26 -2.24
C HIS A 132 8.68 -21.81 -3.30
N SER A 133 9.39 -22.76 -3.90
CA SER A 133 10.28 -22.54 -5.04
C SER A 133 10.24 -23.72 -5.99
N ASP A 134 10.30 -23.44 -7.29
CA ASP A 134 10.48 -24.47 -8.33
C ASP A 134 11.95 -24.86 -8.51
N ASP A 135 12.87 -23.97 -8.13
CA ASP A 135 14.30 -24.25 -8.09
C ASP A 135 14.69 -24.80 -6.71
N SER A 136 15.45 -25.91 -6.68
CA SER A 136 16.05 -26.44 -5.45
C SER A 136 17.13 -25.46 -4.96
N GLY A 137 16.89 -24.76 -3.86
CA GLY A 137 17.90 -23.94 -3.19
C GLY A 137 17.37 -22.65 -2.57
N GLY A 138 17.81 -22.39 -1.33
CA GLY A 138 17.63 -21.10 -0.66
C GLY A 138 18.38 -19.96 -1.35
N GLY A 139 17.88 -18.73 -1.18
CA GLY A 139 18.39 -17.53 -1.82
C GLY A 139 18.87 -16.48 -0.84
N VAL A 140 19.70 -15.54 -1.31
CA VAL A 140 20.09 -14.36 -0.55
C VAL A 140 19.31 -13.15 -1.07
N SER A 141 18.85 -12.26 -0.18
CA SER A 141 18.16 -11.02 -0.56
C SER A 141 18.91 -10.27 -1.67
N ARG A 142 18.19 -9.85 -2.72
CA ARG A 142 18.76 -9.11 -3.85
C ARG A 142 19.32 -7.74 -3.49
N LYS A 143 18.98 -7.21 -2.30
CA LYS A 143 19.50 -5.93 -1.79
C LYS A 143 20.96 -6.03 -1.30
N ILE A 144 21.49 -7.24 -1.20
CA ILE A 144 22.84 -7.49 -0.73
C ILE A 144 23.73 -7.53 -1.97
N GLU A 145 24.33 -6.39 -2.27
CA GLU A 145 25.27 -6.22 -3.38
C GLU A 145 26.68 -6.70 -3.02
N ASP A 146 27.03 -6.72 -1.73
CA ASP A 146 28.33 -7.19 -1.25
C ASP A 146 28.47 -8.72 -1.42
N GLU A 147 29.47 -9.12 -2.19
CA GLU A 147 29.77 -10.51 -2.52
C GLU A 147 30.32 -11.29 -1.32
N ALA A 148 30.94 -10.61 -0.35
CA ALA A 148 31.38 -11.23 0.90
C ALA A 148 30.18 -11.52 1.82
N ALA A 149 29.28 -10.55 2.01
CA ALA A 149 28.00 -10.76 2.70
C ALA A 149 27.17 -11.87 2.05
N ARG A 150 27.09 -11.91 0.73
CA ARG A 150 26.33 -12.95 0.01
C ARG A 150 26.92 -14.36 0.18
N ARG A 151 28.25 -14.49 0.25
CA ARG A 151 28.91 -15.77 0.55
C ARG A 151 28.56 -16.24 1.95
N ARG A 152 28.72 -15.39 2.97
CA ARG A 152 28.33 -15.71 4.36
C ARG A 152 26.88 -16.18 4.46
N ALA A 153 25.94 -15.48 3.83
CA ALA A 153 24.54 -15.89 3.82
C ALA A 153 24.31 -17.25 3.15
N ARG A 154 25.06 -17.61 2.10
CA ARG A 154 24.96 -18.96 1.49
C ARG A 154 25.55 -20.02 2.41
N ASP A 155 26.66 -19.74 3.07
CA ASP A 155 27.27 -20.67 4.03
C ASP A 155 26.32 -20.92 5.21
N MET A 156 25.68 -19.86 5.72
CA MET A 156 24.63 -19.96 6.74
C MET A 156 23.44 -20.81 6.28
N LEU A 157 23.00 -20.66 5.03
CA LEU A 157 21.93 -21.50 4.46
C LEU A 157 22.34 -22.98 4.32
N GLY A 158 23.64 -23.26 4.15
CA GLY A 158 24.16 -24.62 4.00
C GLY A 158 23.99 -25.50 5.24
N HIS A 159 23.77 -24.92 6.42
CA HIS A 159 23.49 -25.65 7.66
C HIS A 159 22.00 -25.84 7.93
N LEU A 160 21.12 -25.34 7.05
CA LEU A 160 19.67 -25.47 7.18
C LEU A 160 19.18 -26.53 6.18
N ASP A 161 18.48 -27.55 6.67
CA ASP A 161 17.84 -28.57 5.81
C ASP A 161 16.49 -28.06 5.29
N VAL A 162 16.49 -27.59 4.05
CA VAL A 162 15.31 -27.08 3.37
C VAL A 162 14.83 -28.15 2.38
N PRO A 163 13.61 -28.70 2.55
CA PRO A 163 13.09 -29.72 1.65
C PRO A 163 12.97 -29.26 0.20
N ASP A 164 13.02 -30.22 -0.73
CA ASP A 164 12.77 -29.97 -2.14
C ASP A 164 11.38 -29.30 -2.36
N GLY A 165 11.36 -28.25 -3.18
CA GLY A 165 10.16 -27.43 -3.43
C GLY A 165 9.99 -26.24 -2.47
N MET A 166 10.92 -26.05 -1.55
CA MET A 166 10.98 -24.89 -0.65
C MET A 166 12.27 -24.10 -0.85
N ALA A 167 12.20 -22.81 -0.53
CA ALA A 167 13.36 -21.94 -0.43
C ALA A 167 13.26 -21.08 0.83
N VAL A 168 14.43 -20.84 1.44
CA VAL A 168 14.59 -19.88 2.52
C VAL A 168 15.37 -18.69 1.99
N ILE A 169 14.87 -17.48 2.22
CA ILE A 169 15.58 -16.24 1.89
C ILE A 169 15.99 -15.52 3.16
N ILE A 170 17.30 -15.29 3.33
CA ILE A 170 17.80 -14.44 4.43
C ILE A 170 17.52 -12.96 4.09
N ARG A 171 16.80 -12.28 4.99
CA ARG A 171 16.48 -10.85 4.95
C ARG A 171 17.70 -10.03 5.37
N THR A 172 17.74 -8.76 4.96
CA THR A 172 18.80 -7.83 5.33
C THR A 172 19.01 -7.74 6.86
N ALA A 173 17.92 -7.82 7.64
CA ALA A 173 17.98 -7.80 9.10
C ALA A 173 18.65 -9.04 9.73
N GLY A 174 18.67 -10.18 9.03
CA GLY A 174 19.29 -11.42 9.49
C GLY A 174 20.79 -11.54 9.18
N MET A 175 21.36 -10.61 8.41
CA MET A 175 22.73 -10.76 7.89
C MET A 175 23.83 -10.70 8.94
N ASN A 176 23.60 -9.96 10.03
CA ASN A 176 24.56 -9.77 11.11
C ASN A 176 24.04 -10.38 12.43
N ARG A 177 23.12 -11.35 12.32
CA ARG A 177 22.52 -12.02 13.48
C ARG A 177 23.11 -13.42 13.63
N PRO A 178 23.24 -13.91 14.88
CA PRO A 178 23.74 -15.25 15.14
C PRO A 178 22.84 -16.29 14.47
N MET A 179 23.41 -17.43 14.08
CA MET A 179 22.69 -18.47 13.36
C MET A 179 21.50 -19.02 14.16
N LEU A 180 21.61 -19.03 15.49
CA LEU A 180 20.54 -19.46 16.40
C LEU A 180 19.25 -18.64 16.22
N ASP A 181 19.37 -17.33 16.02
CA ASP A 181 18.22 -16.45 15.83
C ASP A 181 17.49 -16.75 14.51
N LEU A 182 18.25 -16.99 13.44
CA LEU A 182 17.70 -17.39 12.15
C LEU A 182 17.00 -18.74 12.24
N TYR A 183 17.59 -19.69 12.99
CA TYR A 183 17.01 -21.00 13.20
C TYR A 183 15.70 -20.93 13.99
N ARG A 184 15.64 -20.16 15.09
CA ARG A 184 14.41 -19.95 15.87
C ARG A 184 13.31 -19.34 15.01
N ASP A 185 13.62 -18.31 14.22
CA ASP A 185 12.68 -17.69 13.28
C ASP A 185 12.18 -18.71 12.24
N LEU A 186 13.09 -19.50 11.62
CA LEU A 186 12.71 -20.54 10.67
C LEU A 186 11.85 -21.66 11.31
N LYS A 187 12.17 -22.08 12.54
CA LYS A 187 11.41 -23.08 13.30
C LYS A 187 9.99 -22.62 13.58
N ALA A 188 9.82 -21.35 13.97
CA ALA A 188 8.49 -20.75 14.13
C ALA A 188 7.72 -20.72 12.79
N LEU A 189 8.37 -20.34 11.68
CA LEU A 189 7.75 -20.35 10.36
C LEU A 189 7.36 -21.77 9.90
N ALA A 190 8.18 -22.78 10.16
CA ALA A 190 7.89 -24.17 9.82
C ALA A 190 6.69 -24.73 10.60
N LYS A 191 6.53 -24.34 11.88
CA LYS A 191 5.36 -24.69 12.69
C LYS A 191 4.08 -24.06 12.11
N VAL A 192 4.13 -22.80 11.71
CA VAL A 192 3.01 -22.12 11.03
C VAL A 192 2.70 -22.82 9.71
N TRP A 193 3.73 -23.18 8.94
CA TRP A 193 3.57 -23.92 7.69
C TRP A 193 2.86 -25.26 7.88
N GLU A 194 3.26 -26.02 8.89
CA GLU A 194 2.63 -27.29 9.24
C GLU A 194 1.16 -27.12 9.62
N GLN A 195 0.81 -26.06 10.35
CA GLN A 195 -0.57 -25.74 10.67
C GLN A 195 -1.39 -25.43 9.41
N ILE A 196 -0.82 -24.70 8.45
CA ILE A 196 -1.47 -24.39 7.16
C ILE A 196 -1.65 -25.67 6.34
N ASP A 197 -0.65 -26.54 6.24
CA ASP A 197 -0.75 -27.81 5.49
C ASP A 197 -1.82 -28.73 6.08
N ARG A 198 -1.81 -28.93 7.41
CA ARG A 198 -2.85 -29.70 8.11
C ARG A 198 -4.23 -29.09 7.91
N GLY A 199 -4.35 -27.77 8.02
CA GLY A 199 -5.58 -27.04 7.78
C GLY A 199 -6.08 -27.16 6.33
N GLY A 200 -5.18 -27.14 5.36
CA GLY A 200 -5.48 -27.34 3.94
C GLY A 200 -6.00 -28.75 3.63
N GLN A 201 -5.42 -29.76 4.28
CA GLN A 201 -5.82 -31.16 4.11
C GLN A 201 -7.16 -31.49 4.78
N LEU A 202 -7.37 -31.00 6.01
CA LEU A 202 -8.53 -31.35 6.84
C LEU A 202 -9.70 -30.37 6.71
N GLY A 203 -9.42 -29.11 6.40
CA GLY A 203 -10.41 -28.04 6.33
C GLY A 203 -11.32 -28.17 5.11
N ARG A 204 -12.59 -27.75 5.24
CA ARG A 204 -13.51 -27.66 4.10
C ARG A 204 -13.35 -26.30 3.42
N ALA A 205 -13.25 -26.27 2.10
CA ALA A 205 -13.22 -24.99 1.39
C ALA A 205 -14.64 -24.37 1.31
N PRO A 206 -14.78 -23.03 1.31
CA PRO A 206 -13.75 -22.03 1.54
C PRO A 206 -13.44 -21.82 3.05
N THR A 207 -12.16 -21.71 3.42
CA THR A 207 -11.73 -21.45 4.82
C THR A 207 -10.43 -20.64 4.87
N LEU A 208 -10.32 -19.70 5.83
CA LEU A 208 -9.08 -19.00 6.16
C LEU A 208 -8.13 -19.95 6.92
N LEU A 209 -6.94 -20.21 6.36
CA LEU A 209 -5.93 -21.08 6.96
C LEU A 209 -4.89 -20.31 7.77
N TYR A 210 -4.52 -19.12 7.32
CA TYR A 210 -3.58 -18.24 8.03
C TYR A 210 -3.97 -16.79 7.83
N ARG A 211 -4.00 -16.05 8.93
CA ARG A 211 -4.19 -14.60 8.97
C ARG A 211 -2.83 -13.94 9.12
N GLU A 212 -2.51 -13.03 8.22
CA GLU A 212 -1.32 -12.19 8.35
C GLU A 212 -1.47 -11.30 9.60
N PRO A 213 -0.42 -11.15 10.43
CA PRO A 213 -0.50 -10.35 11.65
C PRO A 213 -0.88 -8.90 11.42
N ASP A 214 -1.48 -8.31 12.44
CA ASP A 214 -1.91 -6.91 12.44
C ASP A 214 -0.74 -5.93 12.36
N LEU A 215 -1.05 -4.64 12.20
CA LEU A 215 -0.06 -3.60 11.93
C LEU A 215 1.11 -3.61 12.93
N VAL A 216 0.83 -3.81 14.22
CA VAL A 216 1.84 -3.78 15.29
C VAL A 216 2.88 -4.87 15.10
N VAL A 217 2.45 -6.13 15.05
CA VAL A 217 3.34 -7.29 14.87
C VAL A 217 4.09 -7.22 13.53
N ARG A 218 3.40 -6.84 12.45
CA ARG A 218 4.01 -6.64 11.13
C ARG A 218 5.08 -5.55 11.16
N THR A 219 4.83 -4.44 11.84
CA THR A 219 5.80 -3.34 11.95
C THR A 219 7.01 -3.78 12.73
N VAL A 220 6.84 -4.47 13.86
CA VAL A 220 7.97 -5.01 14.62
C VAL A 220 8.76 -6.02 13.79
N ARG A 221 8.09 -6.96 13.11
CA ARG A 221 8.74 -7.93 12.24
C ARG A 221 9.61 -7.26 11.17
N ASP A 222 9.08 -6.23 10.51
CA ASP A 222 9.71 -5.63 9.33
C ASP A 222 10.60 -4.43 9.67
N TYR A 223 10.41 -3.74 10.81
CA TYR A 223 11.04 -2.46 11.18
C TYR A 223 11.83 -2.44 12.47
N LEU A 224 11.70 -3.42 13.37
CA LEU A 224 12.54 -3.43 14.57
C LEU A 224 14.00 -3.67 14.18
N ALA A 225 14.78 -2.61 14.11
CA ALA A 225 16.20 -2.66 13.80
C ALA A 225 17.02 -2.78 15.10
N PRO A 226 18.28 -3.25 15.03
CA PRO A 226 19.12 -3.45 16.22
C PRO A 226 19.41 -2.17 17.02
N ASP A 227 19.26 -1.01 16.39
CA ASP A 227 19.49 0.33 16.94
C ASP A 227 18.27 0.89 17.69
N ILE A 228 17.14 0.17 17.75
CA ILE A 228 15.96 0.60 18.52
C ILE A 228 16.14 0.25 19.99
N ASP A 229 16.14 1.27 20.85
CA ASP A 229 16.40 1.14 22.28
C ASP A 229 15.15 0.72 23.07
N LYS A 230 13.95 1.09 22.59
CA LYS A 230 12.69 0.78 23.28
C LYS A 230 11.48 0.76 22.37
N ILE A 231 10.48 -0.01 22.76
CA ILE A 231 9.17 -0.14 22.12
C ILE A 231 8.11 0.27 23.14
N VAL A 232 7.42 1.38 22.88
CA VAL A 232 6.41 1.93 23.81
C VAL A 232 5.01 1.73 23.22
N ILE A 233 4.11 1.12 23.99
CA ILE A 233 2.74 0.81 23.57
C ILE A 233 1.74 1.36 24.59
N ASP A 234 0.68 2.03 24.15
CA ASP A 234 -0.35 2.60 25.02
C ASP A 234 -1.59 1.70 25.22
N ALA A 235 -1.78 0.67 24.40
CA ALA A 235 -2.86 -0.31 24.52
C ALA A 235 -2.41 -1.62 25.16
N GLU A 236 -3.24 -2.17 26.05
CA GLU A 236 -2.95 -3.42 26.77
C GLU A 236 -3.07 -4.67 25.89
N GLU A 237 -4.08 -4.71 25.01
CA GLU A 237 -4.32 -5.83 24.10
C GLU A 237 -3.12 -6.04 23.16
N GLU A 238 -2.66 -4.95 22.51
CA GLU A 238 -1.49 -4.95 21.61
C GLU A 238 -0.18 -5.27 22.35
N PHE A 239 -0.05 -4.84 23.61
CA PHE A 239 1.12 -5.15 24.42
C PHE A 239 1.23 -6.66 24.70
N GLU A 240 0.13 -7.31 25.10
CA GLU A 240 0.14 -8.74 25.42
C GLU A 240 0.30 -9.61 24.16
N GLU A 241 -0.28 -9.18 23.02
CA GLU A 241 -0.05 -9.82 21.73
C GLU A 241 1.43 -9.75 21.32
N LEU A 242 2.04 -8.56 21.39
CA LEU A 242 3.44 -8.40 21.00
C LEU A 242 4.41 -9.11 21.95
N LYS A 243 4.09 -9.13 23.24
CA LYS A 243 4.82 -9.91 24.24
C LYS A 243 4.79 -11.40 23.91
N SER A 244 3.60 -11.95 23.61
CA SER A 244 3.45 -13.35 23.18
C SER A 244 4.26 -13.65 21.91
N TYR A 245 4.28 -12.70 20.96
CA TYR A 245 5.07 -12.81 19.74
C TYR A 245 6.59 -12.87 20.02
N PHE A 246 7.10 -12.03 20.93
CA PHE A 246 8.51 -12.03 21.32
C PHE A 246 8.90 -13.27 22.12
N GLU A 247 8.06 -13.75 23.03
CA GLU A 247 8.30 -15.00 23.77
C GLU A 247 8.48 -16.20 22.84
N GLU A 248 7.70 -16.29 21.75
CA GLU A 248 7.81 -17.41 20.80
C GLU A 248 9.03 -17.29 19.86
N ARG A 249 9.40 -16.06 19.44
CA ARG A 249 10.36 -15.86 18.33
C ARG A 249 11.69 -15.20 18.71
N SER A 250 11.68 -14.27 19.66
CA SER A 250 12.84 -13.43 19.98
C SER A 250 12.80 -12.95 21.45
N PRO A 251 13.13 -13.84 22.41
CA PRO A 251 13.06 -13.53 23.84
C PRO A 251 13.92 -12.33 24.25
N ASP A 252 15.05 -12.11 23.59
CA ASP A 252 15.98 -11.00 23.88
C ASP A 252 15.35 -9.62 23.64
N SER A 253 14.28 -9.54 22.85
CA SER A 253 13.57 -8.28 22.57
C SER A 253 12.51 -7.93 23.61
N LEU A 254 12.20 -8.83 24.55
CA LEU A 254 11.21 -8.59 25.60
C LEU A 254 11.62 -7.43 26.52
N SER A 255 12.91 -7.25 26.77
CA SER A 255 13.41 -6.16 27.62
C SER A 255 13.22 -4.76 27.01
N LEU A 256 12.98 -4.68 25.70
CA LEU A 256 12.75 -3.42 24.99
C LEU A 256 11.29 -2.95 25.13
N LEU A 257 10.39 -3.84 25.55
CA LEU A 257 8.95 -3.61 25.53
C LEU A 257 8.48 -2.88 26.80
N GLU A 258 7.89 -1.71 26.64
CA GLU A 258 7.36 -0.87 27.72
C GLU A 258 5.90 -0.50 27.48
N ARG A 259 5.08 -0.66 28.53
CA ARG A 259 3.68 -0.21 28.50
C ARG A 259 3.57 1.23 28.99
N TYR A 260 2.84 2.06 28.25
CA TYR A 260 2.56 3.43 28.61
C TYR A 260 1.16 3.58 29.21
N GLU A 261 1.10 4.03 30.47
CA GLU A 261 -0.15 4.20 31.23
C GLU A 261 -0.46 5.67 31.57
N GLY A 262 0.21 6.61 30.89
CA GLY A 262 0.03 8.03 31.17
C GLY A 262 -1.32 8.57 30.70
N ARG A 263 -1.85 9.58 31.41
CA ARG A 263 -3.12 10.25 31.04
C ARG A 263 -3.04 11.06 29.76
N GLN A 264 -1.87 11.61 29.43
CA GLN A 264 -1.65 12.35 28.19
C GLN A 264 -1.43 11.35 27.04
N PRO A 265 -2.02 11.54 25.86
CA PRO A 265 -1.78 10.67 24.70
C PRO A 265 -0.28 10.52 24.40
N LEU A 266 0.13 9.31 24.01
CA LEU A 266 1.53 8.95 23.86
C LEU A 266 2.26 9.84 22.84
N PHE A 267 1.65 10.11 21.69
CA PHE A 267 2.23 10.93 20.63
C PHE A 267 2.34 12.41 21.02
N GLU A 268 1.36 12.93 21.76
CA GLU A 268 1.37 14.29 22.29
C GLU A 268 2.48 14.46 23.34
N LYS A 269 2.64 13.49 24.25
CA LYS A 269 3.74 13.49 25.23
C LYS A 269 5.11 13.54 24.57
N LEU A 270 5.24 12.89 23.40
CA LEU A 270 6.48 12.85 22.62
C LEU A 270 6.64 14.03 21.66
N GLY A 271 5.63 14.92 21.56
CA GLY A 271 5.66 16.10 20.70
C GLY A 271 5.64 15.78 19.20
N ILE A 272 5.17 14.60 18.79
CA ILE A 272 5.15 14.16 17.39
C ILE A 272 3.80 14.35 16.70
N GLU A 273 2.72 14.62 17.45
CA GLU A 273 1.37 14.78 16.89
C GLU A 273 1.33 15.91 15.83
N GLY A 274 1.89 17.09 16.14
CA GLY A 274 1.97 18.19 15.17
C GLY A 274 2.79 17.83 13.92
N ALA A 275 3.86 17.04 14.07
CA ALA A 275 4.65 16.58 12.92
C ALA A 275 3.87 15.57 12.05
N ILE A 276 2.92 14.83 12.63
CA ILE A 276 2.02 13.93 11.90
C ILE A 276 0.97 14.76 11.13
N GLU A 277 0.40 15.78 11.75
CA GLU A 277 -0.55 16.68 11.08
C GLU A 277 0.08 17.38 9.85
N GLU A 278 1.35 17.81 9.97
CA GLU A 278 2.13 18.38 8.87
C GLU A 278 2.30 17.42 7.66
N LEU A 279 2.15 16.10 7.84
CA LEU A 279 2.20 15.12 6.74
C LEU A 279 1.00 15.22 5.81
N PHE A 280 -0.13 15.73 6.29
CA PHE A 280 -1.34 15.92 5.49
C PHE A 280 -1.39 17.29 4.81
N GLU A 281 -0.54 18.22 5.23
CA GLU A 281 -0.43 19.52 4.60
C GLU A 281 0.17 19.42 3.19
N ARG A 282 -0.33 20.27 2.29
CA ARG A 282 0.23 20.43 0.93
C ARG A 282 1.63 21.05 0.95
N GLN A 283 1.89 21.91 1.93
CA GLN A 283 3.13 22.67 2.04
C GLN A 283 3.97 22.15 3.20
N VAL A 284 5.28 21.95 2.99
CA VAL A 284 6.22 21.52 4.03
C VAL A 284 7.29 22.59 4.21
N ARG A 285 7.52 23.07 5.44
CA ARG A 285 8.52 24.11 5.71
C ARG A 285 9.92 23.53 5.81
N LEU A 286 10.90 24.25 5.26
CA LEU A 286 12.32 23.94 5.38
C LEU A 286 12.96 24.74 6.52
N PRO A 287 14.03 24.23 7.16
CA PRO A 287 14.73 24.91 8.25
C PRO A 287 15.17 26.35 7.93
N SER A 288 15.67 26.59 6.71
CA SER A 288 16.10 27.92 6.28
C SER A 288 14.95 28.86 5.86
N GLY A 289 13.68 28.47 6.05
CA GLY A 289 12.50 29.29 5.74
C GLY A 289 11.95 29.16 4.31
N GLY A 290 12.58 28.30 3.49
CA GLY A 290 11.99 27.79 2.26
C GLY A 290 10.84 26.83 2.53
N TYR A 291 10.21 26.31 1.48
CA TYR A 291 9.15 25.32 1.60
C TYR A 291 9.04 24.45 0.35
N LEU A 292 8.50 23.26 0.52
CA LEU A 292 8.13 22.34 -0.54
C LEU A 292 6.62 22.39 -0.75
N ILE A 293 6.18 22.27 -1.99
CA ILE A 293 4.78 22.01 -2.35
C ILE A 293 4.72 20.58 -2.91
N ILE A 294 3.87 19.73 -2.34
CA ILE A 294 3.72 18.34 -2.78
C ILE A 294 2.31 18.15 -3.36
N ASP A 295 2.24 17.91 -4.67
CA ASP A 295 1.00 17.68 -5.40
C ASP A 295 0.94 16.25 -5.96
N GLN A 296 -0.06 15.49 -5.52
CA GLN A 296 -0.31 14.14 -6.00
C GLN A 296 -1.34 14.18 -7.13
N THR A 297 -0.93 13.73 -8.32
CA THR A 297 -1.81 13.57 -9.48
C THR A 297 -2.22 12.10 -9.64
N GLU A 298 -3.00 11.80 -10.69
CA GLU A 298 -3.38 10.43 -11.01
C GLU A 298 -2.17 9.55 -11.39
N ALA A 299 -1.22 10.11 -12.15
CA ALA A 299 -0.11 9.36 -12.73
C ALA A 299 1.20 9.49 -11.95
N LEU A 300 1.48 10.68 -11.38
CA LEU A 300 2.75 11.01 -10.74
C LEU A 300 2.58 11.95 -9.55
N VAL A 301 3.65 12.10 -8.77
CA VAL A 301 3.76 13.09 -7.70
C VAL A 301 4.69 14.21 -8.15
N ALA A 302 4.22 15.46 -8.11
CA ALA A 302 5.03 16.64 -8.41
C ALA A 302 5.43 17.32 -7.10
N ILE A 303 6.72 17.69 -6.98
CA ILE A 303 7.26 18.40 -5.83
C ILE A 303 7.94 19.67 -6.33
N ASP A 304 7.52 20.83 -5.84
CA ASP A 304 8.09 22.13 -6.18
C ASP A 304 8.84 22.73 -4.98
N VAL A 305 10.04 23.27 -5.21
CA VAL A 305 10.94 23.80 -4.18
C VAL A 305 10.98 25.32 -4.21
N ASN A 306 10.62 25.96 -3.10
CA ASN A 306 10.61 27.42 -2.97
C ASN A 306 11.57 27.89 -1.88
N SER A 307 12.36 28.95 -2.14
CA SER A 307 13.29 29.54 -1.17
C SER A 307 12.62 30.46 -0.12
N GLY A 308 11.33 30.77 -0.28
CA GLY A 308 10.59 31.59 0.66
C GLY A 308 11.10 33.03 0.78
N LYS A 309 10.79 33.70 1.89
CA LYS A 309 11.19 35.11 2.15
C LYS A 309 12.60 35.25 2.72
N SER A 310 13.41 34.19 2.74
CA SER A 310 14.75 34.17 3.34
C SER A 310 15.83 34.84 2.47
N THR A 311 15.47 35.84 1.68
CA THR A 311 16.36 36.63 0.81
C THR A 311 17.13 37.74 1.55
N ARG A 312 17.47 37.53 2.82
CA ARG A 312 18.23 38.50 3.64
C ARG A 312 19.75 38.35 3.53
N GLU A 313 20.26 37.35 2.81
CA GLU A 313 21.69 37.17 2.55
C GLU A 313 22.09 37.80 1.20
N ALA A 314 23.28 38.40 1.13
CA ALA A 314 23.80 39.08 -0.05
C ALA A 314 24.15 38.13 -1.22
N ASP A 315 24.08 36.82 -1.01
CA ASP A 315 24.40 35.79 -1.99
C ASP A 315 23.17 34.91 -2.29
N HIS A 316 22.49 35.25 -3.39
CA HIS A 316 21.31 34.53 -3.86
C HIS A 316 21.65 33.08 -4.25
N GLU A 317 22.82 32.83 -4.84
CA GLU A 317 23.22 31.51 -5.31
C GLU A 317 23.50 30.56 -4.14
N ALA A 318 24.19 31.05 -3.10
CA ALA A 318 24.41 30.27 -1.87
C ALA A 318 23.10 29.91 -1.16
N THR A 319 22.13 30.84 -1.14
CA THR A 319 20.80 30.61 -0.54
C THR A 319 20.04 29.53 -1.30
N VAL A 320 20.05 29.58 -2.64
CA VAL A 320 19.42 28.59 -3.51
C VAL A 320 20.06 27.21 -3.30
N TYR A 321 21.39 27.13 -3.32
CA TYR A 321 22.12 25.89 -3.13
C TYR A 321 21.79 25.24 -1.78
N LYS A 322 21.82 26.03 -0.70
CA LYS A 322 21.46 25.56 0.65
C LYS A 322 20.02 25.08 0.73
N THR A 323 19.09 25.82 0.12
CA THR A 323 17.67 25.45 0.07
C THR A 323 17.46 24.12 -0.66
N ASN A 324 18.10 23.91 -1.81
CA ASN A 324 17.99 22.66 -2.57
C ASN A 324 18.60 21.46 -1.82
N LEU A 325 19.69 21.66 -1.08
CA LEU A 325 20.27 20.62 -0.21
C LEU A 325 19.32 20.23 0.94
N GLU A 326 18.68 21.21 1.57
CA GLU A 326 17.64 20.97 2.59
C GLU A 326 16.43 20.27 1.97
N ALA A 327 15.97 20.75 0.82
CA ALA A 327 14.88 20.17 0.06
C ALA A 327 15.15 18.71 -0.31
N ALA A 328 16.35 18.36 -0.78
CA ALA A 328 16.69 16.98 -1.13
C ALA A 328 16.53 16.01 0.04
N ARG A 329 16.98 16.41 1.24
CA ARG A 329 16.82 15.59 2.46
C ARG A 329 15.36 15.51 2.89
N GLU A 330 14.65 16.63 2.83
CA GLU A 330 13.25 16.70 3.24
C GLU A 330 12.33 15.95 2.27
N VAL A 331 12.59 16.00 0.97
CA VAL A 331 11.91 15.18 -0.05
C VAL A 331 12.08 13.70 0.29
N ALA A 332 13.31 13.23 0.53
CA ALA A 332 13.55 11.84 0.90
C ALA A 332 12.77 11.43 2.17
N ARG A 333 12.73 12.31 3.17
CA ARG A 333 11.98 12.10 4.41
C ARG A 333 10.46 12.03 4.16
N GLN A 334 9.91 12.99 3.42
CA GLN A 334 8.47 13.06 3.10
C GLN A 334 8.00 11.91 2.22
N LEU A 335 8.82 11.44 1.27
CA LEU A 335 8.49 10.27 0.45
C LEU A 335 8.31 9.01 1.30
N ARG A 336 9.10 8.85 2.37
CA ARG A 336 8.95 7.76 3.34
C ARG A 336 7.73 7.96 4.23
N LEU A 337 7.64 9.12 4.91
CA LEU A 337 6.59 9.41 5.87
C LEU A 337 5.17 9.42 5.27
N ARG A 338 5.04 9.80 3.99
CA ARG A 338 3.76 9.82 3.28
C ARG A 338 3.50 8.53 2.48
N ASP A 339 4.44 7.58 2.50
CA ASP A 339 4.58 6.43 1.61
C ASP A 339 4.24 6.72 0.13
N LEU A 340 4.81 7.82 -0.40
CA LEU A 340 4.60 8.23 -1.78
C LEU A 340 5.40 7.31 -2.70
N GLY A 341 4.76 6.75 -3.73
CA GLY A 341 5.42 5.85 -4.67
C GLY A 341 4.83 5.92 -6.08
N GLY A 342 5.58 5.37 -7.04
CA GLY A 342 5.38 5.57 -8.47
C GLY A 342 6.42 6.52 -9.03
N ILE A 343 6.03 7.29 -10.06
CA ILE A 343 6.85 8.33 -10.65
C ILE A 343 6.71 9.59 -9.81
N ILE A 344 7.83 10.15 -9.38
CA ILE A 344 7.92 11.38 -8.63
C ILE A 344 8.84 12.32 -9.43
N VAL A 345 8.41 13.57 -9.59
CA VAL A 345 9.17 14.61 -10.27
C VAL A 345 9.42 15.73 -9.26
N VAL A 346 10.69 16.09 -9.08
CA VAL A 346 11.11 17.17 -8.18
C VAL A 346 11.63 18.32 -9.04
N ASP A 347 11.03 19.49 -8.88
CA ASP A 347 11.43 20.74 -9.52
C ASP A 347 12.32 21.53 -8.55
N PHE A 348 13.63 21.39 -8.70
CA PHE A 348 14.59 22.12 -7.87
C PHE A 348 14.77 23.54 -8.42
N ILE A 349 15.12 24.48 -7.56
CA ILE A 349 15.43 25.84 -8.00
C ILE A 349 16.67 25.81 -8.88
N ASP A 350 16.64 26.46 -10.04
CA ASP A 350 17.75 26.51 -11.00
C ASP A 350 19.07 26.95 -10.34
N MET A 351 20.14 26.21 -10.63
CA MET A 351 21.50 26.50 -10.16
C MET A 351 22.43 26.73 -11.35
N MET A 352 23.26 27.77 -11.28
CA MET A 352 24.18 28.13 -12.36
C MET A 352 25.36 27.14 -12.47
N ASN A 353 25.79 26.61 -11.33
CA ASN A 353 26.93 25.71 -11.24
C ASN A 353 26.50 24.23 -11.23
N ARG A 354 26.85 23.49 -12.29
CA ARG A 354 26.60 22.04 -12.41
C ARG A 354 27.22 21.17 -11.31
N ARG A 355 28.15 21.71 -10.51
CA ARG A 355 28.65 21.00 -9.32
C ARG A 355 27.58 20.96 -8.23
N HIS A 356 26.83 22.04 -8.05
CA HIS A 356 25.74 22.12 -7.07
C HIS A 356 24.62 21.12 -7.41
N ASP A 357 24.29 20.95 -8.70
CA ASP A 357 23.35 19.92 -9.16
C ASP A 357 23.76 18.52 -8.68
N ARG A 358 25.03 18.17 -8.88
CA ARG A 358 25.58 16.86 -8.50
C ARG A 358 25.59 16.66 -6.98
N ASP A 359 25.80 17.73 -6.22
CA ASP A 359 25.81 17.67 -4.77
C ASP A 359 24.38 17.50 -4.21
N VAL A 360 23.38 18.13 -4.82
CA VAL A 360 21.95 17.91 -4.53
C VAL A 360 21.53 16.49 -4.90
N GLU A 361 21.89 16.00 -6.09
CA GLU A 361 21.65 14.60 -6.50
C GLU A 361 22.27 13.59 -5.52
N ARG A 362 23.48 13.90 -5.02
CA ARG A 362 24.17 13.06 -4.05
C ARG A 362 23.47 13.09 -2.69
N ALA A 363 23.11 14.27 -2.20
CA ALA A 363 22.39 14.43 -0.94
C ALA A 363 21.06 13.66 -0.95
N LEU A 364 20.31 13.73 -2.06
CA LEU A 364 19.09 12.96 -2.25
C LEU A 364 19.36 11.44 -2.25
N ARG A 365 20.40 10.99 -2.96
CA ARG A 365 20.76 9.56 -3.02
C ARG A 365 21.20 9.02 -1.66
N ASP A 366 21.96 9.80 -0.90
CA ASP A 366 22.39 9.41 0.45
C ASP A 366 21.18 9.36 1.39
N ALA A 367 20.29 10.36 1.35
CA ALA A 367 19.08 10.38 2.17
C ALA A 367 18.06 9.28 1.84
N MET A 368 18.08 8.76 0.60
CA MET A 368 17.23 7.64 0.15
C MET A 368 17.86 6.26 0.39
N ARG A 369 19.12 6.17 0.84
CA ARG A 369 19.78 4.87 1.11
C ARG A 369 19.10 4.08 2.22
N GLU A 370 18.53 4.79 3.19
CA GLU A 370 17.79 4.21 4.32
C GLU A 370 16.36 3.79 3.93
N ASP A 371 15.89 4.15 2.74
CA ASP A 371 14.55 3.78 2.28
C ASP A 371 14.47 2.27 1.98
N LYS A 372 13.42 1.63 2.50
CA LYS A 372 13.15 0.22 2.25
C LYS A 372 12.56 -0.01 0.86
N ALA A 373 11.90 0.98 0.27
CA ALA A 373 11.40 0.87 -1.09
C ALA A 373 12.57 0.78 -2.08
N ARG A 374 12.36 0.12 -3.22
CA ARG A 374 13.32 0.21 -4.32
C ARG A 374 13.18 1.58 -4.96
N VAL A 375 14.28 2.29 -5.07
CA VAL A 375 14.33 3.65 -5.60
C VAL A 375 15.31 3.69 -6.77
N LYS A 376 14.88 4.30 -7.88
CA LYS A 376 15.76 4.71 -8.97
C LYS A 376 15.71 6.22 -9.05
N ILE A 377 16.87 6.86 -8.96
CA ILE A 377 17.01 8.31 -8.98
C ILE A 377 17.72 8.69 -10.27
N GLY A 378 17.07 9.55 -11.07
CA GLY A 378 17.63 10.12 -12.29
C GLY A 378 18.69 11.19 -11.99
N ARG A 379 19.00 11.98 -13.01
CA ARG A 379 19.78 13.21 -12.87
C ARG A 379 18.86 14.41 -13.02
N ILE A 380 19.32 15.58 -12.59
CA ILE A 380 18.65 16.84 -12.93
C ILE A 380 18.71 17.00 -14.45
N SER A 381 17.55 17.16 -15.06
CA SER A 381 17.38 17.30 -16.51
C SER A 381 17.81 18.70 -16.96
N GLU A 382 17.92 18.89 -18.27
CA GLU A 382 18.18 20.22 -18.85
C GLU A 382 17.06 21.23 -18.53
N ASN A 383 15.87 20.73 -18.17
CA ASN A 383 14.71 21.53 -17.80
C ASN A 383 14.61 21.77 -16.27
N GLY A 384 15.65 21.45 -15.49
CA GLY A 384 15.69 21.69 -14.04
C GLY A 384 15.02 20.62 -13.15
N THR A 385 14.31 19.66 -13.76
CA THR A 385 13.56 18.63 -13.02
C THR A 385 14.36 17.35 -12.79
N LEU A 386 14.13 16.68 -11.65
CA LEU A 386 14.70 15.38 -11.30
C LEU A 386 13.61 14.33 -11.16
N GLU A 387 13.78 13.20 -11.84
CA GLU A 387 12.85 12.08 -11.81
C GLU A 387 13.28 11.00 -10.80
N ILE A 388 12.33 10.53 -10.00
CA ILE A 388 12.49 9.43 -9.05
C ILE A 388 11.42 8.38 -9.34
N THR A 389 11.82 7.12 -9.48
CA THR A 389 10.90 5.98 -9.48
C THR A 389 11.02 5.24 -8.15
N ARG A 390 9.99 5.31 -7.32
CA ARG A 390 9.94 4.64 -6.00
C ARG A 390 8.90 3.53 -6.01
N GLN A 391 9.27 2.33 -5.56
CA GLN A 391 8.33 1.21 -5.40
C GLN A 391 7.26 1.53 -4.35
N ARG A 392 5.98 1.31 -4.67
CA ARG A 392 4.88 1.39 -3.69
C ARG A 392 4.93 0.18 -2.76
N LEU A 393 5.18 0.42 -1.47
CA LEU A 393 5.14 -0.63 -0.44
C LEU A 393 3.70 -0.79 0.09
N ARG A 394 3.02 0.34 0.33
CA ARG A 394 1.66 0.43 0.84
C ARG A 394 0.86 1.44 -0.01
N GLN A 395 -0.40 1.66 0.37
CA GLN A 395 -1.17 2.79 -0.15
C GLN A 395 -0.73 4.05 0.60
N ALA A 396 -0.58 5.17 -0.10
CA ALA A 396 -0.26 6.45 0.53
C ALA A 396 -1.31 6.79 1.60
N HIS A 397 -0.88 7.31 2.76
CA HIS A 397 -1.76 7.57 3.90
C HIS A 397 -2.99 8.43 3.54
N ARG A 398 -2.83 9.37 2.59
CA ARG A 398 -3.94 10.19 2.09
C ARG A 398 -5.10 9.35 1.51
N LEU A 399 -4.82 8.21 0.87
CA LEU A 399 -5.86 7.32 0.32
C LEU A 399 -6.53 6.43 1.37
N VAL A 400 -5.93 6.34 2.56
CA VAL A 400 -6.49 5.63 3.72
C VAL A 400 -7.37 6.59 4.52
N SER A 401 -6.87 7.81 4.81
CA SER A 401 -7.56 8.76 5.70
C SER A 401 -8.47 9.78 4.99
N HIS A 402 -8.33 10.00 3.67
CA HIS A 402 -9.11 11.01 2.93
C HIS A 402 -9.98 10.42 1.83
N THR A 403 -11.12 11.06 1.58
CA THR A 403 -12.00 10.79 0.44
C THR A 403 -11.84 11.86 -0.65
N PRO A 404 -12.08 11.53 -1.93
CA PRO A 404 -12.13 12.53 -2.99
C PRO A 404 -13.12 13.65 -2.66
N CYS A 405 -12.76 14.88 -2.98
CA CYS A 405 -13.62 16.03 -2.74
C CYS A 405 -14.92 15.90 -3.55
N PRO A 406 -16.11 15.94 -2.94
CA PRO A 406 -17.38 15.78 -3.65
C PRO A 406 -17.67 16.93 -4.63
N HIS A 407 -17.01 18.08 -4.45
CA HIS A 407 -17.29 19.28 -5.22
C HIS A 407 -16.40 19.45 -6.47
N CYS A 408 -15.14 19.04 -6.38
CA CYS A 408 -14.18 19.16 -7.48
C CYS A 408 -13.71 17.81 -8.03
N ALA A 409 -14.12 16.70 -7.40
CA ALA A 409 -13.68 15.34 -7.75
C ALA A 409 -12.15 15.19 -7.89
N GLY A 410 -11.38 16.01 -7.16
CA GLY A 410 -9.92 16.00 -7.17
C GLY A 410 -9.24 17.00 -8.10
N THR A 411 -9.99 17.81 -8.87
CA THR A 411 -9.38 18.83 -9.76
C THR A 411 -8.78 20.02 -9.01
N GLY A 412 -9.19 20.25 -7.76
CA GLY A 412 -8.78 21.43 -6.97
C GLY A 412 -9.41 22.75 -7.43
N VAL A 413 -10.18 22.75 -8.52
CA VAL A 413 -10.85 23.91 -9.09
C VAL A 413 -12.28 23.59 -9.47
N VAL A 414 -13.18 24.54 -9.29
CA VAL A 414 -14.60 24.37 -9.56
C VAL A 414 -15.02 25.39 -10.61
N ARG A 415 -15.95 25.01 -11.49
CA ARG A 415 -16.40 25.92 -12.54
C ARG A 415 -17.16 27.10 -11.93
N ASP A 416 -16.87 28.31 -12.41
CA ASP A 416 -17.59 29.51 -11.98
C ASP A 416 -19.10 29.37 -12.24
N PRO A 417 -19.97 29.86 -11.32
CA PRO A 417 -21.42 29.81 -11.47
C PRO A 417 -21.96 30.38 -12.79
N LYS A 418 -21.37 31.48 -13.31
CA LYS A 418 -21.80 32.06 -14.59
C LYS A 418 -21.48 31.13 -15.75
N GLY A 419 -20.29 30.54 -15.74
CA GLY A 419 -19.86 29.53 -16.68
C GLY A 419 -20.74 28.28 -16.65
N LEU A 420 -21.15 27.84 -15.46
CA LEU A 420 -22.08 26.71 -15.30
C LEU A 420 -23.48 27.07 -15.82
N ALA A 421 -23.97 28.28 -15.56
CA ALA A 421 -25.26 28.76 -16.07
C ALA A 421 -25.33 28.73 -17.61
N VAL A 422 -24.30 29.22 -18.29
CA VAL A 422 -24.22 29.17 -19.77
C VAL A 422 -24.16 27.72 -20.27
N SER A 423 -23.45 26.84 -19.56
CA SER A 423 -23.41 25.41 -19.87
C SER A 423 -24.77 24.74 -19.73
N ALA A 424 -25.50 25.04 -18.65
CA ALA A 424 -26.83 24.53 -18.38
C ALA A 424 -27.81 24.94 -19.49
N LEU A 425 -27.77 26.22 -19.89
CA LEU A 425 -28.58 26.73 -21.00
C LEU A 425 -28.25 26.02 -22.32
N ARG A 426 -26.97 25.83 -22.66
CA ARG A 426 -26.59 25.12 -23.89
C ARG A 426 -27.09 23.67 -23.91
N GLN A 427 -26.99 22.97 -22.79
CA GLN A 427 -27.52 21.61 -22.64
C GLN A 427 -29.04 21.57 -22.73
N LEU A 428 -29.71 22.58 -22.15
CA LEU A 428 -31.16 22.78 -22.22
C LEU A 428 -31.60 22.97 -23.68
N THR A 429 -30.95 23.86 -24.43
CA THR A 429 -31.21 24.07 -25.86
C THR A 429 -31.03 22.77 -26.64
N ASN A 430 -29.94 22.03 -26.44
CA ASN A 430 -29.69 20.77 -27.16
C ASN A 430 -30.77 19.71 -26.87
N ARG A 431 -31.23 19.59 -25.61
CA ARG A 431 -32.33 18.69 -25.25
C ARG A 431 -33.65 19.11 -25.87
N LEU A 432 -33.97 20.40 -25.84
CA LEU A 432 -35.15 20.93 -26.50
C LEU A 432 -35.09 20.68 -28.02
N SER A 433 -33.97 20.94 -28.69
CA SER A 433 -33.85 20.69 -30.13
C SER A 433 -34.05 19.21 -30.51
N LYS A 434 -33.62 18.25 -29.67
CA LYS A 434 -33.77 16.81 -29.94
C LYS A 434 -35.17 16.27 -29.66
N SER A 435 -35.84 16.79 -28.63
CA SER A 435 -37.05 16.19 -28.07
C SER A 435 -38.23 17.17 -27.97
N ALA A 436 -38.16 18.35 -28.59
CA ALA A 436 -39.16 19.42 -28.49
C ALA A 436 -40.60 18.92 -28.72
N HIS A 437 -40.82 18.11 -29.75
CA HIS A 437 -42.16 17.66 -30.13
C HIS A 437 -42.74 16.59 -29.18
N GLN A 438 -41.91 16.02 -28.30
CA GLN A 438 -42.30 14.98 -27.35
C GLN A 438 -42.33 15.48 -25.91
N LEU A 439 -41.86 16.70 -25.61
CA LEU A 439 -41.76 17.25 -24.26
C LEU A 439 -42.85 18.30 -24.00
N ALA A 440 -43.53 18.17 -22.86
CA ALA A 440 -44.51 19.14 -22.36
C ALA A 440 -43.84 20.12 -21.40
N ARG A 441 -42.97 19.61 -20.52
CA ARG A 441 -42.21 20.38 -19.54
C ARG A 441 -40.80 19.82 -19.38
N LEU A 442 -39.84 20.71 -19.26
CA LEU A 442 -38.45 20.40 -18.94
C LEU A 442 -38.07 21.20 -17.69
N THR A 443 -37.86 20.49 -16.58
CA THR A 443 -37.38 21.11 -15.34
C THR A 443 -35.87 20.86 -15.20
N VAL A 444 -35.10 21.93 -15.08
CA VAL A 444 -33.65 21.88 -14.85
C VAL A 444 -33.39 22.22 -13.39
N ARG A 445 -32.79 21.28 -12.65
CA ARG A 445 -32.34 21.49 -11.28
C ARG A 445 -30.84 21.80 -11.31
N VAL A 446 -30.46 22.93 -10.72
CA VAL A 446 -29.09 23.42 -10.63
C VAL A 446 -28.78 23.91 -9.21
N PRO A 447 -27.50 24.11 -8.84
CA PRO A 447 -27.14 24.76 -7.58
C PRO A 447 -27.76 26.14 -7.45
N VAL A 448 -27.98 26.60 -6.21
CA VAL A 448 -28.69 27.85 -5.89
C VAL A 448 -28.12 29.06 -6.64
N ASP A 449 -26.80 29.24 -6.61
CA ASP A 449 -26.13 30.37 -7.25
C ASP A 449 -26.37 30.41 -8.76
N VAL A 450 -26.42 29.22 -9.38
CA VAL A 450 -26.64 29.07 -10.81
C VAL A 450 -28.11 29.27 -11.17
N ALA A 451 -29.04 28.77 -10.35
CA ALA A 451 -30.47 29.04 -10.51
C ALA A 451 -30.77 30.54 -10.47
N ASN A 452 -30.17 31.26 -9.53
CA ASN A 452 -30.33 32.70 -9.39
C ASN A 452 -29.83 33.46 -10.62
N ILE A 453 -28.65 33.09 -11.14
CA ILE A 453 -28.10 33.68 -12.37
C ILE A 453 -29.02 33.39 -13.56
N ILE A 454 -29.47 32.15 -13.72
CA ILE A 454 -30.33 31.76 -14.84
C ILE A 454 -31.68 32.50 -14.78
N ASN A 455 -32.36 32.47 -13.63
CA ASN A 455 -33.69 33.05 -13.45
C ASN A 455 -33.72 34.59 -13.44
N THR A 456 -32.56 35.22 -13.28
CA THR A 456 -32.41 36.69 -13.26
C THR A 456 -31.74 37.19 -14.54
N MET A 457 -30.46 36.88 -14.75
CA MET A 457 -29.66 37.44 -15.85
C MET A 457 -29.95 36.79 -17.21
N LYS A 458 -30.46 35.55 -17.21
CA LYS A 458 -30.71 34.75 -18.41
C LYS A 458 -32.19 34.41 -18.61
N ARG A 459 -33.07 35.15 -17.92
CA ARG A 459 -34.51 34.94 -17.97
C ARG A 459 -35.09 35.09 -19.38
N ARG A 460 -34.58 36.07 -20.15
CA ARG A 460 -35.01 36.29 -21.54
C ARG A 460 -34.68 35.10 -22.42
N ASP A 461 -33.43 34.62 -22.35
CA ASP A 461 -32.97 33.44 -23.08
C ASP A 461 -33.85 32.21 -22.78
N LEU A 462 -34.32 32.03 -21.55
CA LEU A 462 -35.25 30.94 -21.18
C LEU A 462 -36.64 31.09 -21.80
N LEU A 463 -37.19 32.31 -21.80
CA LEU A 463 -38.51 32.59 -22.37
C LEU A 463 -38.50 32.36 -23.88
N ASP A 464 -37.47 32.88 -24.55
CA ASP A 464 -37.28 32.72 -25.99
C ASP A 464 -37.19 31.22 -26.36
N MET A 465 -36.43 30.42 -25.59
CA MET A 465 -36.35 28.96 -25.77
C MET A 465 -37.69 28.24 -25.52
N SER A 466 -38.45 28.69 -24.52
CA SER A 466 -39.75 28.09 -24.18
C SER A 466 -40.78 28.33 -25.28
N GLU A 467 -40.80 29.54 -25.86
CA GLU A 467 -41.67 29.92 -26.96
C GLU A 467 -41.29 29.20 -28.27
N GLU A 468 -40.01 29.21 -28.64
CA GLU A 468 -39.51 28.57 -29.87
C GLU A 468 -39.84 27.07 -29.92
N HIS A 469 -39.66 26.37 -28.80
CA HIS A 469 -39.86 24.93 -28.72
C HIS A 469 -41.24 24.51 -28.21
N GLN A 470 -42.13 25.46 -27.91
CA GLN A 470 -43.46 25.23 -27.32
C GLN A 470 -43.43 24.31 -26.08
N CYS A 471 -42.39 24.40 -25.26
CA CYS A 471 -42.17 23.52 -24.11
C CYS A 471 -41.99 24.37 -22.85
N LEU A 472 -42.64 24.00 -21.74
CA LEU A 472 -42.48 24.75 -20.49
C LEU A 472 -41.10 24.45 -19.89
N VAL A 473 -40.24 25.47 -19.82
CA VAL A 473 -38.91 25.36 -19.23
C VAL A 473 -38.94 25.95 -17.83
N ASP A 474 -38.64 25.13 -16.83
CA ASP A 474 -38.58 25.57 -15.43
C ASP A 474 -37.17 25.34 -14.88
N VAL A 475 -36.64 26.31 -14.12
CA VAL A 475 -35.30 26.23 -13.53
C VAL A 475 -35.42 26.32 -12.01
N GLN A 476 -35.13 25.22 -11.34
CA GLN A 476 -35.25 25.06 -9.90
C GLN A 476 -33.88 25.00 -9.24
N ALA A 477 -33.78 25.63 -8.07
CA ALA A 477 -32.61 25.48 -7.20
C ALA A 477 -32.75 24.18 -6.38
N ASP A 478 -31.68 23.38 -6.31
CA ASP A 478 -31.59 22.22 -5.40
C ASP A 478 -30.32 22.32 -4.55
N LEU A 479 -30.50 22.39 -3.23
CA LEU A 479 -29.41 22.50 -2.24
C LEU A 479 -28.53 21.25 -2.16
N ARG A 480 -29.01 20.12 -2.68
CA ARG A 480 -28.26 18.86 -2.68
C ARG A 480 -27.30 18.75 -3.86
N LEU A 481 -27.45 19.60 -4.88
CA LEU A 481 -26.55 19.65 -6.02
C LEU A 481 -25.34 20.49 -5.65
N GLN A 482 -24.16 19.89 -5.79
CA GLN A 482 -22.87 20.54 -5.55
C GLN A 482 -22.05 20.55 -6.83
N GLY A 483 -21.05 21.44 -6.90
CA GLY A 483 -20.12 21.47 -8.04
C GLY A 483 -20.79 21.81 -9.36
N ASP A 484 -20.58 20.96 -10.34
CA ASP A 484 -21.06 21.08 -11.71
C ASP A 484 -22.30 20.22 -12.01
N GLU A 485 -22.93 19.65 -10.98
CA GLU A 485 -24.12 18.81 -11.14
C GLU A 485 -25.31 19.60 -11.69
N ILE A 486 -25.86 19.12 -12.81
CA ILE A 486 -27.11 19.62 -13.39
C ILE A 486 -28.03 18.42 -13.63
N ARG A 487 -29.24 18.46 -13.09
CA ARG A 487 -30.24 17.40 -13.29
C ARG A 487 -31.39 17.91 -14.13
N TYR A 488 -31.88 17.03 -14.99
CA TYR A 488 -32.99 17.32 -15.90
C TYR A 488 -34.13 16.36 -15.59
N ASP A 489 -35.32 16.91 -15.45
CA ASP A 489 -36.58 16.18 -15.30
C ASP A 489 -37.45 16.48 -16.52
N GLU A 490 -37.78 15.43 -17.28
CA GLU A 490 -38.43 15.50 -18.59
C GLU A 490 -39.86 14.96 -18.49
N GLU A 491 -40.84 15.84 -18.68
CA GLU A 491 -42.23 15.45 -18.77
C GLU A 491 -42.64 15.35 -20.24
N ARG A 492 -42.97 14.14 -20.70
CA ARG A 492 -43.35 13.89 -22.10
C ARG A 492 -44.82 14.22 -22.36
N ARG A 493 -45.11 14.73 -23.56
CA ARG A 493 -46.45 14.87 -24.12
C ARG A 493 -47.04 13.47 -24.33
N GLY A 494 -47.83 12.99 -23.38
CA GLY A 494 -48.67 11.82 -23.61
C GLY A 494 -49.85 12.17 -24.51
N ARG A 495 -50.37 11.20 -25.29
CA ARG A 495 -51.73 11.28 -25.86
C ARG A 495 -52.82 11.48 -24.77
N ALA A 496 -52.47 11.31 -23.49
CA ALA A 496 -53.31 11.58 -22.32
C ALA A 496 -53.18 13.01 -21.74
N GLY A 497 -52.36 13.89 -22.34
CA GLY A 497 -52.19 15.28 -21.88
C GLY A 497 -53.34 16.22 -22.22
N LEU A 498 -54.29 15.78 -23.05
CA LEU A 498 -55.52 16.53 -23.37
C LEU A 498 -56.67 16.24 -22.38
N ASP A 499 -56.63 15.14 -21.64
CA ASP A 499 -57.70 14.76 -20.68
C ASP A 499 -57.35 15.09 -19.22
N ALA A 500 -56.14 15.56 -18.93
CA ALA A 500 -55.68 15.89 -17.57
C ALA A 500 -56.03 17.31 -17.11
N ALA A 501 -57.01 17.97 -17.73
CA ALA A 501 -57.56 19.23 -17.24
C ALA A 501 -58.60 19.04 -16.10
N GLN A 502 -58.86 17.81 -15.63
CA GLN A 502 -59.73 17.58 -14.49
C GLN A 502 -59.14 16.58 -13.49
N GLN A 503 -58.44 17.10 -12.50
CA GLN A 503 -58.74 16.96 -11.06
C GLN A 503 -57.45 17.16 -10.27
N ILE A 504 -57.29 18.37 -9.73
CA ILE A 504 -56.45 18.58 -8.55
C ILE A 504 -57.16 17.84 -7.41
N ARG A 505 -56.61 16.71 -6.97
CA ARG A 505 -56.98 16.06 -5.71
C ARG A 505 -55.86 16.22 -4.70
N ASP A 506 -56.23 16.79 -3.56
CA ASP A 506 -55.41 17.06 -2.38
C ASP A 506 -54.88 15.73 -1.78
N PRO A 507 -53.57 15.58 -1.50
CA PRO A 507 -52.98 14.35 -0.95
C PRO A 507 -53.36 14.01 0.50
N ARG A 508 -54.24 14.77 1.16
CA ARG A 508 -54.59 14.56 2.58
C ARG A 508 -55.87 13.77 2.83
N LEU A 509 -56.55 13.27 1.80
CA LEU A 509 -57.74 12.43 1.96
C LEU A 509 -57.56 11.11 1.19
N VAL A 510 -57.25 10.04 1.93
CA VAL A 510 -58.05 8.80 2.06
C VAL A 510 -57.20 7.73 2.73
N ASP A 511 -57.77 7.20 3.81
CA ASP A 511 -57.31 6.10 4.65
C ASP A 511 -57.19 4.75 3.93
N GLY A 512 -56.14 4.04 4.34
CA GLY A 512 -56.11 2.61 4.68
C GLY A 512 -56.85 1.60 3.80
N GLU A 513 -56.07 0.74 3.11
CA GLU A 513 -56.35 -0.69 3.10
C GLU A 513 -55.06 -1.52 2.93
N ARG A 514 -54.85 -2.43 3.88
CA ARG A 514 -53.68 -3.31 4.00
C ARG A 514 -53.83 -4.49 3.04
N GLY A 515 -53.08 -4.50 1.94
CA GLY A 515 -52.93 -5.65 1.04
C GLY A 515 -51.56 -6.32 1.20
N ARG A 516 -51.50 -7.43 1.94
CA ARG A 516 -50.32 -8.32 2.06
C ARG A 516 -49.87 -8.82 0.68
N ARG A 517 -48.71 -8.37 0.19
CA ARG A 517 -47.97 -9.06 -0.88
C ARG A 517 -46.82 -9.88 -0.28
N ARG A 518 -47.00 -11.20 -0.32
CA ARG A 518 -45.94 -12.21 -0.11
C ARG A 518 -44.80 -11.95 -1.09
N ARG A 519 -43.62 -11.57 -0.57
CA ARG A 519 -42.35 -11.68 -1.29
C ARG A 519 -42.02 -13.17 -1.42
N ARG A 520 -42.05 -13.69 -2.65
CA ARG A 520 -41.30 -14.91 -2.99
C ARG A 520 -39.82 -14.55 -2.87
N ARG A 521 -39.16 -15.13 -1.87
CA ARG A 521 -37.71 -15.28 -1.85
C ARG A 521 -37.38 -16.34 -2.90
N ASP A 522 -36.66 -15.95 -3.95
CA ASP A 522 -35.94 -16.90 -4.77
C ASP A 522 -34.75 -17.38 -3.95
N GLU A 523 -34.95 -18.49 -3.24
CA GLU A 523 -33.87 -19.31 -2.71
C GLU A 523 -33.41 -20.26 -3.82
N SER A 524 -32.54 -19.78 -4.70
CA SER A 524 -31.65 -20.66 -5.45
C SER A 524 -30.34 -20.78 -4.66
N ALA A 525 -30.40 -21.44 -3.50
CA ALA A 525 -29.22 -22.01 -2.87
C ALA A 525 -28.76 -23.18 -3.76
N SER A 526 -27.72 -22.95 -4.55
CA SER A 526 -27.08 -24.00 -5.31
C SER A 526 -26.51 -25.03 -4.34
N ALA A 527 -27.14 -26.19 -4.28
CA ALA A 527 -26.56 -27.40 -3.72
C ALA A 527 -25.38 -27.83 -4.61
N PHE A 528 -24.21 -27.26 -4.38
CA PHE A 528 -22.94 -27.85 -4.83
C PHE A 528 -22.54 -28.95 -3.84
N ALA A 529 -23.24 -30.09 -3.93
CA ALA A 529 -22.68 -31.35 -3.47
C ALA A 529 -21.68 -31.84 -4.53
N GLY A 530 -20.52 -31.21 -4.58
CA GLY A 530 -19.41 -31.57 -5.46
C GLY A 530 -18.46 -32.51 -4.73
N GLN A 531 -18.38 -33.76 -5.19
CA GLN A 531 -17.32 -34.70 -4.84
C GLN A 531 -15.96 -34.00 -4.97
N THR A 532 -15.11 -34.10 -3.93
CA THR A 532 -13.72 -33.63 -3.96
C THR A 532 -12.96 -34.42 -5.03
N LEU A 533 -12.90 -33.87 -6.25
CA LEU A 533 -12.10 -34.40 -7.35
C LEU A 533 -10.66 -33.93 -7.19
N GLY A 534 -9.92 -34.62 -6.32
CA GLY A 534 -8.48 -34.44 -6.18
C GLY A 534 -7.96 -34.96 -4.84
N PRO A 535 -6.67 -35.33 -4.75
CA PRO A 535 -6.01 -35.52 -3.46
C PRO A 535 -6.17 -34.24 -2.62
N PRO A 536 -6.18 -34.34 -1.28
CA PRO A 536 -6.28 -33.16 -0.42
C PRO A 536 -5.21 -32.14 -0.84
N PRO A 537 -5.53 -30.83 -0.87
CA PRO A 537 -4.58 -29.81 -1.31
C PRO A 537 -3.49 -29.65 -0.24
N SER A 538 -2.56 -30.58 -0.21
CA SER A 538 -1.32 -30.44 0.54
C SER A 538 -0.50 -29.36 -0.14
N ILE A 539 0.06 -28.48 0.66
CA ILE A 539 0.90 -27.39 0.16
C ILE A 539 2.32 -27.91 -0.11
N GLY A 540 2.75 -28.99 0.52
CA GLY A 540 4.06 -29.62 0.33
C GLY A 540 4.65 -30.15 1.64
N PRO A 541 5.86 -30.75 1.60
CA PRO A 541 6.53 -31.25 2.80
C PRO A 541 6.86 -30.12 3.77
N VAL A 542 6.82 -30.39 5.08
CA VAL A 542 7.25 -29.43 6.12
C VAL A 542 8.78 -29.48 6.25
N PRO A 543 9.48 -28.34 6.48
CA PRO A 543 10.90 -28.33 6.81
C PRO A 543 11.21 -29.28 7.97
N LYS A 544 12.16 -30.19 7.76
CA LYS A 544 12.70 -31.05 8.83
C LYS A 544 14.00 -30.43 9.31
N PHE A 545 14.22 -30.45 10.62
CA PHE A 545 15.44 -29.91 11.20
C PHE A 545 16.41 -31.06 11.48
N LEU A 546 17.62 -31.01 10.89
CA LEU A 546 18.66 -32.04 11.07
C LEU A 546 19.39 -31.94 12.41
N ALA A 547 19.33 -30.78 13.07
CA ALA A 547 20.16 -30.45 14.21
C ALA A 547 19.33 -29.83 15.34
N ASP A 548 19.63 -30.25 16.56
CA ASP A 548 19.07 -29.74 17.80
C ASP A 548 19.66 -28.35 18.10
N GLU A 549 18.97 -27.53 18.91
CA GLU A 549 19.41 -26.16 19.24
C GLU A 549 20.84 -26.13 19.81
N GLU A 550 21.25 -27.14 20.58
CA GLU A 550 22.60 -27.28 21.13
C GLU A 550 23.67 -27.48 20.04
N THR A 551 23.34 -28.22 18.98
CA THR A 551 24.28 -28.49 17.87
C THR A 551 24.51 -27.23 17.03
N ILE A 552 23.46 -26.43 16.86
CA ILE A 552 23.54 -25.14 16.16
C ILE A 552 24.28 -24.11 16.99
N LEU A 553 24.04 -24.07 18.30
CA LEU A 553 24.79 -23.20 19.21
C LEU A 553 26.30 -23.50 19.17
N ALA A 554 26.67 -24.78 19.16
CA ALA A 554 28.06 -25.20 19.05
C ALA A 554 28.69 -24.92 17.67
N ALA A 555 27.88 -24.83 16.61
CA ALA A 555 28.34 -24.42 15.27
C ALA A 555 28.52 -22.90 15.19
N ASP A 556 27.59 -22.13 15.78
CA ASP A 556 27.63 -20.67 15.85
C ASP A 556 28.84 -20.19 16.66
N GLN A 557 29.14 -20.84 17.80
CA GLN A 557 30.34 -20.58 18.59
C GLN A 557 31.63 -20.85 17.80
N ARG A 558 31.68 -21.95 17.02
CA ARG A 558 32.83 -22.26 16.17
C ARG A 558 33.03 -21.23 15.05
N LEU A 559 31.94 -20.81 14.40
CA LEU A 559 31.97 -19.76 13.38
C LEU A 559 32.42 -18.41 13.97
N ALA A 560 31.91 -18.04 15.14
CA ALA A 560 32.33 -16.83 15.85
C ALA A 560 33.81 -16.87 16.24
N GLU A 561 34.32 -18.01 16.70
CA GLU A 561 35.74 -18.20 16.99
C GLU A 561 36.62 -18.14 15.74
N GLU A 562 36.17 -18.70 14.62
CA GLU A 562 36.87 -18.62 13.33
C GLU A 562 36.88 -17.20 12.77
N GLU A 563 35.77 -16.47 12.87
CA GLU A 563 35.69 -15.05 12.49
C GLU A 563 36.58 -14.18 13.38
N ALA A 564 36.59 -14.41 14.70
CA ALA A 564 37.48 -13.70 15.62
C ALA A 564 38.95 -13.95 15.26
N ARG A 565 39.35 -15.20 14.99
CA ARG A 565 40.71 -15.55 14.55
C ARG A 565 41.07 -14.92 13.20
N ALA A 566 40.12 -14.88 12.26
CA ALA A 566 40.32 -14.26 10.96
C ALA A 566 40.41 -12.73 11.04
N ALA A 567 39.66 -12.10 11.94
CA ALA A 567 39.74 -10.67 12.22
C ALA A 567 41.08 -10.31 12.86
N GLU A 568 41.53 -11.09 13.85
CA GLU A 568 42.84 -10.94 14.48
C GLU A 568 44.00 -11.11 13.48
N ALA A 569 43.88 -12.06 12.55
CA ALA A 569 44.86 -12.24 11.47
C ALA A 569 44.89 -11.02 10.52
N ARG A 570 43.73 -10.46 10.15
CA ARG A 570 43.65 -9.25 9.30
C ARG A 570 44.19 -8.01 10.00
N THR A 571 43.99 -7.86 11.31
CA THR A 571 44.58 -6.75 12.06
C THR A 571 46.09 -6.88 12.17
N ARG A 572 46.62 -8.10 12.37
CA ARG A 572 48.07 -8.35 12.35
C ARG A 572 48.68 -8.08 10.97
N ASP A 573 48.05 -8.53 9.90
CA ASP A 573 48.51 -8.25 8.53
C ASP A 573 48.45 -6.75 8.18
N ALA A 574 47.50 -6.00 8.73
CA ALA A 574 47.39 -4.55 8.56
C ALA A 574 48.46 -3.79 9.37
N GLU A 575 48.79 -4.25 10.58
CA GLU A 575 49.87 -3.71 11.40
C GLU A 575 51.24 -3.98 10.76
N GLU A 576 51.53 -5.23 10.33
CA GLU A 576 52.77 -5.59 9.62
C GLU A 576 52.91 -4.89 8.25
N GLY A 577 51.79 -4.64 7.57
CA GLY A 577 51.76 -3.86 6.32
C GLY A 577 51.99 -2.36 6.50
N SER A 578 51.72 -1.83 7.69
CA SER A 578 51.98 -0.43 8.05
C SER A 578 53.45 -0.21 8.44
N GLU A 579 54.05 -1.16 9.17
CA GLU A 579 55.48 -1.14 9.53
C GLU A 579 56.39 -1.27 8.30
N ARG A 580 56.01 -2.10 7.31
CA ARG A 580 56.75 -2.21 6.04
C ARG A 580 56.65 -0.96 5.14
N LYS A 581 55.70 -0.05 5.37
CA LYS A 581 55.61 1.23 4.64
C LYS A 581 56.42 2.35 5.29
N GLU A 582 56.74 2.26 6.58
CA GLU A 582 57.64 3.20 7.26
C GLU A 582 59.13 2.90 7.00
N GLU A 583 59.49 1.65 6.70
CA GLU A 583 60.89 1.28 6.37
C GLU A 583 61.34 1.62 4.93
N VAL A 584 60.43 2.02 4.04
CA VAL A 584 60.76 2.37 2.63
C VAL A 584 60.61 3.87 2.38
N ALA A 585 61.32 4.68 3.17
CA ALA A 585 61.64 6.07 2.80
C ALA A 585 63.14 6.16 2.48
N PRO A 586 63.57 6.21 1.20
CA PRO A 586 64.98 6.40 0.91
C PRO A 586 65.33 7.88 1.10
N HIS A 587 66.24 8.11 2.06
CA HIS A 587 67.15 9.25 2.04
C HIS A 587 67.77 9.41 0.65
N GLY A 588 67.61 10.59 0.02
CA GLY A 588 68.21 10.90 -1.27
C GLY A 588 68.14 12.39 -1.59
N ARG A 589 69.20 13.08 -1.18
CA ARG A 589 69.69 14.45 -1.48
C ARG A 589 69.00 15.28 -2.55
#